data_AF-A0A4Y2FTH2-F1
#
_entry.id   AF-A0A4Y2FTH2-F1
#
_cell.length_a   1.000
_cell.length_b   1.000
_cell.length_c   1.000
_cell.angle_alpha   90.00
_cell.angle_beta   90.00
_cell.angle_gamma   90.00
#
_symmetry.space_group_name_H-M   'P 1'
#
loop_
_entity.id
_entity.type
_entity.pdbx_description
1 polymer ?
#
loop_
_entity_poly.entity_id
_entity_poly.type
_entity_poly.pdbx_seq_one_letter_code
_entity_poly.pdbx_strand_id
1 'polypeptide(L)'
;MDWARRTSPLATQISRFIETPFFLRGHLKSLIYVTPVDSVQDLVALISIAAARVREILGIFESVHQSLHRHCQACVTVRGRNFEQLL
;
A
#
# COMPACT_ATOMS: atom_id res chain seq x y z
N MET A 1 27.53 -13.22 -11.38
CA MET A 1 26.39 -13.48 -10.46
C MET A 1 25.63 -12.18 -10.38
N ASP A 2 24.78 -11.94 -11.37
CA ASP A 2 24.21 -10.62 -11.65
C ASP A 2 22.73 -10.59 -11.26
N TRP A 3 22.47 -10.72 -9.97
CA TRP A 3 21.12 -10.58 -9.42
C TRP A 3 20.61 -9.13 -9.46
N ALA A 4 21.50 -8.16 -9.79
CA ALA A 4 21.25 -6.73 -9.64
C ALA A 4 20.75 -6.00 -10.92
N ARG A 5 20.58 -6.66 -12.08
CA ARG A 5 20.26 -5.95 -13.35
C ARG A 5 18.85 -6.15 -13.92
N ARG A 6 17.97 -6.86 -13.22
CA ARG A 6 16.54 -6.89 -13.55
C ARG A 6 15.74 -6.68 -12.28
N THR A 7 15.46 -5.42 -11.95
CA THR A 7 14.35 -5.09 -11.06
C THR A 7 13.08 -5.56 -11.74
N SER A 8 12.74 -6.82 -11.52
CA SER A 8 11.51 -7.42 -12.02
C SER A 8 10.36 -6.54 -11.54
N PRO A 9 9.37 -6.18 -12.38
CA PRO A 9 8.21 -5.39 -11.96
C PRO A 9 7.57 -5.94 -10.67
N LEU A 10 7.64 -7.27 -10.51
CA LEU A 10 7.26 -8.04 -9.34
C LEU A 10 8.03 -7.65 -8.06
N ALA A 11 9.35 -7.43 -8.12
CA ALA A 11 10.17 -7.05 -6.97
C ALA A 11 9.85 -5.62 -6.51
N THR A 12 9.61 -4.70 -7.45
CA THR A 12 9.16 -3.33 -7.16
C THR A 12 7.74 -3.31 -6.57
N GLN A 13 6.89 -4.26 -6.93
CA GLN A 13 5.53 -4.41 -6.37
C GLN A 13 5.53 -5.05 -4.98
N ILE A 14 6.39 -6.04 -4.73
CA ILE A 14 6.54 -6.68 -3.41
C ILE A 14 7.15 -5.71 -2.39
N SER A 15 8.13 -4.90 -2.80
CA SER A 15 8.73 -3.88 -1.91
C SER A 15 7.70 -2.84 -1.45
N ARG A 16 6.79 -2.43 -2.34
CA ARG A 16 5.65 -1.55 -1.99
C ARG A 16 4.70 -2.16 -0.94
N PHE A 17 4.67 -3.49 -0.82
CA PHE A 17 3.75 -4.20 0.07
C PHE A 17 4.25 -4.29 1.52
N ILE A 18 5.56 -4.44 1.71
CA ILE A 18 6.18 -4.50 3.05
C ILE A 18 6.28 -3.10 3.67
N GLU A 19 6.35 -2.04 2.86
CA GLU A 19 6.35 -0.65 3.33
C GLU A 19 5.01 -0.19 3.93
N THR A 20 3.90 -0.82 3.57
CA THR A 20 2.54 -0.39 3.95
C THR A 20 2.33 -0.23 5.47
N PRO A 21 2.57 -1.24 6.33
CA PRO A 21 2.33 -1.10 7.78
C PRO A 21 3.25 -0.05 8.45
N PHE A 22 4.49 0.10 7.97
CA PHE A 22 5.41 1.13 8.47
C PHE A 22 4.99 2.54 8.02
N PHE A 23 4.64 2.67 6.74
CA PHE A 23 4.16 3.90 6.13
C PHE A 23 2.87 4.40 6.80
N LEU A 24 1.89 3.52 7.02
CA LEU A 24 0.62 3.86 7.66
C LEU A 24 0.82 4.32 9.10
N ARG A 25 1.69 3.65 9.86
CA ARG A 25 2.04 4.07 11.23
C ARG A 25 2.71 5.45 11.24
N GLY A 26 3.63 5.71 10.31
CA GLY A 26 4.28 7.01 10.16
C GLY A 26 3.28 8.11 9.78
N HIS A 27 2.38 7.82 8.83
CA HIS A 27 1.37 8.75 8.36
C HIS A 27 0.35 9.11 9.44
N LEU A 28 -0.13 8.12 10.20
CA LEU A 28 -1.04 8.35 11.32
C LEU A 28 -0.40 9.22 12.40
N LYS A 29 0.88 8.98 12.75
CA LYS A 29 1.63 9.85 13.67
C LYS A 29 1.72 11.28 13.11
N SER A 30 2.07 11.44 11.84
CA SER A 30 2.15 12.78 11.23
C SER A 30 0.81 13.54 11.31
N LEU A 31 -0.33 12.87 11.14
CA LEU A 31 -1.65 13.50 11.21
C LEU A 31 -2.02 13.92 12.64
N ILE A 32 -1.64 13.11 13.64
CA ILE A 32 -2.01 13.35 15.03
C ILE A 32 -1.10 14.41 15.67
N TYR A 33 0.21 14.37 15.42
CA TYR A 33 1.16 15.27 16.10
C TYR A 33 1.25 16.68 15.50
N VAL A 34 0.66 16.93 14.33
CA VAL A 34 0.63 18.28 13.71
C VAL A 34 -0.46 19.16 14.32
N THR A 35 -1.56 18.58 14.76
CA THR A 35 -2.71 19.34 15.25
C THR A 35 -2.65 19.42 16.78
N PRO A 36 -2.42 20.61 17.38
CA PRO A 36 -2.58 20.77 18.82
C PRO A 36 -4.02 20.48 19.21
N VAL A 37 -4.21 19.76 20.32
CA VAL A 37 -5.51 19.33 20.84
C VAL A 37 -5.63 19.75 22.29
N ASP A 38 -6.75 20.37 22.63
CA ASP A 38 -6.98 20.99 23.94
C ASP A 38 -7.67 20.03 24.93
N SER A 39 -8.21 18.92 24.43
CA SER A 39 -8.90 17.92 25.25
C SER A 39 -8.73 16.48 24.74
N VAL A 40 -9.07 15.51 25.60
CA VAL A 40 -9.12 14.09 25.23
C VAL A 40 -10.18 13.84 24.16
N GLN A 41 -11.32 14.55 24.19
CA GLN A 41 -12.33 14.44 23.15
C GLN A 41 -11.81 14.90 21.78
N ASP A 42 -11.05 15.99 21.74
CA ASP A 42 -10.46 16.48 20.49
C ASP A 42 -9.43 15.50 19.94
N LEU A 43 -8.64 14.86 20.82
CA LEU A 43 -7.72 13.80 20.43
C LEU A 43 -8.46 12.58 19.84
N VAL A 44 -9.57 12.14 20.47
CA VAL A 44 -10.38 11.02 19.95
C VAL A 44 -10.99 11.36 18.60
N ALA A 45 -11.47 12.59 18.41
CA ALA A 45 -11.99 13.07 17.13
C ALA A 45 -10.89 13.11 16.06
N LEU A 46 -9.70 13.61 16.40
CA LEU A 46 -8.54 13.67 15.51
C LEU A 46 -8.07 12.27 15.08
N ILE A 47 -7.97 11.34 16.03
CA ILE A 47 -7.63 9.93 15.73
C ILE A 47 -8.68 9.31 14.81
N SER A 48 -9.97 9.57 15.05
CA SER A 48 -11.06 9.05 14.22
C SER A 48 -10.98 9.57 12.77
N ILE A 49 -10.70 10.87 12.61
CA ILE A 49 -10.50 11.50 11.29
C ILE A 49 -9.25 10.94 10.60
N ALA A 50 -8.14 10.81 11.32
CA ALA A 50 -6.89 10.26 10.80
C ALA A 50 -7.08 8.79 10.37
N ALA A 51 -7.77 7.98 11.17
CA ALA A 51 -8.09 6.60 10.85
C ALA A 51 -8.99 6.49 9.61
N ALA A 52 -9.99 7.38 9.45
CA ALA A 52 -10.84 7.41 8.26
C ALA A 52 -10.02 7.72 6.99
N ARG A 53 -9.12 8.71 7.03
CA ARG A 53 -8.20 9.01 5.91
C ARG A 53 -7.27 7.84 5.58
N VAL A 54 -6.72 7.20 6.60
CA VAL A 54 -5.87 6.01 6.41
C VAL A 54 -6.65 4.86 5.79
N ARG A 55 -7.92 4.66 6.18
CA ARG A 55 -8.80 3.64 5.58
C ARG A 55 -9.10 3.90 4.10
N GLU A 56 -9.26 5.15 3.70
CA GLU A 56 -9.42 5.51 2.28
C GLU A 56 -8.17 5.14 1.47
N ILE A 57 -6.98 5.48 1.99
CA ILE A 57 -5.69 5.10 1.38
C ILE A 57 -5.54 3.57 1.32
N LEU A 58 -5.95 2.87 2.37
CA LEU A 58 -5.96 1.41 2.41
C LEU A 58 -6.92 0.80 1.37
N GLY A 59 -8.07 1.40 1.13
CA GLY A 59 -9.00 0.96 0.08
C GLY A 59 -8.40 1.06 -1.32
N ILE A 60 -7.65 2.14 -1.59
CA ILE A 60 -6.85 2.27 -2.82
C ILE A 60 -5.79 1.16 -2.88
N PHE A 61 -5.13 0.90 -1.75
CA PHE A 61 -4.11 -0.14 -1.66
C PHE A 61 -4.67 -1.53 -1.92
N GLU A 62 -5.88 -1.82 -1.44
CA GLU A 62 -6.56 -3.09 -1.69
C GLU A 62 -6.91 -3.27 -3.18
N SER A 63 -7.36 -2.22 -3.86
CA SER A 63 -7.56 -2.24 -5.31
C SER A 63 -6.25 -2.55 -6.06
N VAL A 64 -5.16 -1.88 -5.67
CA VAL A 64 -3.82 -2.13 -6.23
C VAL A 64 -3.34 -3.55 -5.94
N HIS A 65 -3.61 -4.07 -4.74
CA HIS A 65 -3.29 -5.45 -4.35
C HIS A 65 -4.05 -6.46 -5.21
N GLN A 66 -5.35 -6.26 -5.40
CA GLN A 66 -6.18 -7.13 -6.24
C GLN A 66 -5.75 -7.09 -7.70
N SER A 67 -5.33 -5.91 -8.20
CA SER A 67 -4.74 -5.79 -9.55
C SER A 67 -3.41 -6.55 -9.66
N LEU A 68 -2.52 -6.38 -8.68
CA LEU A 68 -1.24 -7.11 -8.62
C LEU A 68 -1.47 -8.62 -8.57
N HIS A 69 -2.39 -9.08 -7.73
CA HIS A 69 -2.71 -10.49 -7.61
C HIS A 69 -3.17 -11.06 -8.96
N ARG A 70 -4.05 -10.35 -9.67
CA ARG A 70 -4.48 -10.71 -11.03
C ARG A 70 -3.30 -10.76 -12.01
N HIS A 71 -2.39 -9.78 -11.97
CA HIS A 71 -1.17 -9.79 -12.81
C HIS A 71 -0.28 -11.00 -12.51
N CYS A 72 -0.06 -11.34 -11.23
CA CYS A 72 0.70 -12.51 -10.83
C CYS A 72 0.06 -13.80 -11.36
N GLN A 73 -1.25 -13.96 -11.19
CA GLN A 73 -1.98 -15.13 -11.67
C GLN A 73 -1.91 -15.26 -13.19
N ALA A 74 -2.08 -14.16 -13.91
CA ALA A 74 -1.98 -14.13 -15.37
C ALA A 74 -0.57 -14.52 -15.84
N CYS A 75 0.47 -13.98 -15.19
CA CYS A 75 1.87 -14.32 -15.45
C CYS A 75 2.16 -15.81 -15.23
N VAL A 76 1.67 -16.39 -14.12
CA VAL A 76 1.80 -17.83 -13.84
C VAL A 76 1.10 -18.65 -14.93
N THR A 77 -0.11 -18.25 -15.33
CA THR A 77 -0.91 -18.95 -16.34
C THR A 77 -0.20 -19.03 -17.70
N VAL A 78 0.44 -17.95 -18.13
CA VAL A 78 1.16 -17.91 -19.41
C VAL A 78 2.62 -18.34 -19.31
N ARG A 79 3.06 -18.81 -18.14
CA ARG A 79 4.45 -19.20 -17.80
C ARG A 79 5.45 -18.07 -18.08
N GLY A 80 5.10 -16.85 -17.72
CA GLY A 80 5.97 -15.68 -17.86
C GLY A 80 6.06 -15.09 -19.27
N ARG A 81 5.20 -15.53 -20.21
CA ARG A 81 4.99 -14.86 -21.52
C ARG A 81 4.12 -13.61 -21.36
N ASN A 82 3.88 -12.85 -22.43
CA ASN A 82 2.99 -11.70 -22.36
C ASN A 82 1.57 -12.11 -21.95
N PHE A 83 1.02 -11.40 -20.97
CA PHE A 83 -0.32 -11.63 -20.41
C PHE A 83 -1.20 -10.37 -20.44
N GLU A 84 -0.79 -9.31 -21.17
CA GLU A 84 -1.60 -8.09 -21.37
C GLU A 84 -2.96 -8.39 -22.00
N GLN A 85 -3.09 -9.50 -22.74
CA GLN A 85 -4.38 -9.93 -23.32
C GLN A 85 -5.33 -10.59 -22.30
N LEU A 86 -4.88 -10.82 -21.05
CA LEU A 86 -5.62 -11.52 -20.00
C LEU A 86 -6.06 -10.60 -18.84
N LEU A 87 -5.82 -9.30 -18.96
CA LEU A 87 -6.01 -8.28 -17.91
C LEU A 87 -6.83 -7.10 -18.43
#